data_AF-A0A543F149-F1
#
_entry.id   AF-A0A543F149-F1
#
_cell.length_a   1.000
_cell.length_b   1.000
_cell.length_c   1.000
_cell.angle_alpha   90.00
_cell.angle_beta   90.00
_cell.angle_gamma   90.00
#
_symmetry.space_group_name_H-M   'P 1'
#
loop_
_entity.id
_entity.type
_entity.pdbx_description
1 polymer ?
#
loop_
_entity_poly.entity_id
_entity_poly.type
_entity_poly.pdbx_seq_one_letter_code
_entity_poly.pdbx_strand_id
1 'polypeptide(L)'
;MVGYVVEFPERDTYGEVMKGYFSLMRGFGSEFANRSHATLAPTYGARWFEEYVARRKAEDPMHVRGRLSPADPSFFLKEFRYAPETVYRDVIPNTPDLRVLSKKIMDIRNTWMHFGDEPTVMRLREAAEYLRDFGMKASMGVAGPATRMIKRVDRIRTGQHQPASANTSAPTAAAMGAESAEPPSEIPLAPLTDEPRPPIGSRWRGDLPDRRVRVTKTRDVVDISTGESLRNEIAGDIGEKVRQWTSARPLGDLWVDRDGAVGGFVEGQERLLGYTGEDPAGETARGFLVKRFYDIRDRKLVDIDSGSALGDTVGADCAEQARTIEDAAAGVMEPGGTIRVTNYGDVLYIDDRGTSRIAVATPKTWFPGHLG
;
A
#
# COMPACT_ATOMS: atom_id res chain seq x y z
N MET A 1 18.55 -28.50 5.18
CA MET A 1 18.03 -27.21 4.67
C MET A 1 16.83 -26.82 5.53
N VAL A 2 16.92 -25.73 6.29
CA VAL A 2 15.76 -25.18 6.99
C VAL A 2 14.94 -24.42 5.96
N GLY A 3 13.84 -25.01 5.51
CA GLY A 3 12.91 -24.35 4.59
C GLY A 3 12.13 -23.27 5.34
N TYR A 4 11.95 -22.10 4.71
CA TYR A 4 11.07 -21.08 5.24
C TYR A 4 9.62 -21.36 4.81
N VAL A 5 8.68 -21.33 5.76
CA VAL A 5 7.26 -21.53 5.48
C VAL A 5 6.60 -20.18 5.25
N VAL A 6 6.13 -19.95 4.03
CA VAL A 6 5.24 -18.82 3.72
C VAL A 6 3.81 -19.26 4.00
N GLU A 7 3.12 -18.49 4.85
CA GLU A 7 1.74 -18.74 5.21
C GLU A 7 0.83 -18.01 4.22
N PHE A 8 -0.15 -18.70 3.67
CA PHE A 8 -1.07 -18.12 2.69
C PHE A 8 -2.37 -17.73 3.39
N PRO A 9 -3.02 -16.62 3.00
CA PRO A 9 -4.31 -16.24 3.57
C PRO A 9 -5.36 -17.30 3.22
N GLU A 10 -6.26 -17.54 4.15
CA GLU A 10 -7.44 -18.40 3.97
C GLU A 10 -8.73 -17.58 3.78
N ARG A 11 -8.75 -16.31 4.20
CA ARG A 11 -9.91 -15.40 4.15
C ARG A 11 -9.47 -13.96 3.86
N ASP A 12 -10.39 -13.11 3.44
CA ASP A 12 -10.18 -11.65 3.33
C ASP A 12 -10.44 -10.98 4.68
N THR A 13 -9.60 -11.30 5.67
CA THR A 13 -9.61 -10.63 6.97
C THR A 13 -8.24 -10.01 7.23
N TYR A 14 -8.22 -8.92 8.00
CA TYR A 14 -6.98 -8.21 8.35
C TYR A 14 -5.89 -9.16 8.85
N GLY A 15 -6.22 -10.05 9.80
CA GLY A 15 -5.25 -11.00 10.36
C GLY A 15 -4.65 -11.96 9.32
N GLU A 16 -5.46 -12.50 8.41
CA GLU A 16 -5.00 -13.38 7.34
C GLU A 16 -4.13 -12.63 6.32
N VAL A 17 -4.52 -11.40 5.98
CA VAL A 17 -3.77 -10.53 5.07
C VAL A 17 -2.40 -10.18 5.64
N MET A 18 -2.34 -9.74 6.90
CA MET A 18 -1.08 -9.38 7.57
C MET A 18 -0.16 -10.60 7.75
N LYS A 19 -0.72 -11.75 8.13
CA LYS A 19 0.01 -13.02 8.24
C LYS A 19 0.65 -13.42 6.91
N GLY A 20 -0.12 -13.33 5.82
CA GLY A 20 0.37 -13.56 4.47
C GLY A 20 1.50 -12.63 4.07
N TYR A 21 1.34 -11.33 4.33
CA TYR A 21 2.35 -10.31 4.02
C TYR A 21 3.65 -10.53 4.81
N PHE A 22 3.56 -10.65 6.13
CA PHE A 22 4.74 -10.77 6.99
C PHE A 22 5.50 -12.06 6.79
N SER A 23 4.80 -13.18 6.58
CA SER A 23 5.48 -14.44 6.27
C SER A 23 6.21 -14.34 4.93
N LEU A 24 5.60 -13.76 3.89
CA LEU A 24 6.25 -13.57 2.60
C LEU A 24 7.48 -12.66 2.70
N MET A 25 7.39 -11.53 3.41
CA MET A 25 8.51 -10.60 3.63
C MET A 25 9.64 -11.22 4.45
N ARG A 26 9.32 -12.02 5.47
CA ARG A 26 10.32 -12.73 6.27
C ARG A 26 11.02 -13.83 5.46
N GLY A 27 10.29 -14.51 4.58
CA GLY A 27 10.87 -15.45 3.61
C GLY A 27 11.83 -14.77 2.65
N PHE A 28 11.44 -13.61 2.11
CA PHE A 28 12.29 -12.78 1.27
C PHE A 28 13.60 -12.39 1.97
N GLY A 29 13.50 -11.86 3.19
CA GLY A 29 14.67 -11.45 3.98
C GLY A 29 15.58 -12.62 4.37
N SER A 30 15.00 -13.75 4.78
CA SER A 30 15.78 -14.95 5.16
C SER A 30 16.55 -15.52 3.98
N GLU A 31 15.92 -15.58 2.80
CA GLU A 31 16.59 -16.04 1.58
C GLU A 31 17.76 -15.10 1.22
N PHE A 32 17.51 -13.79 1.23
CA PHE A 32 18.53 -12.80 0.93
C PHE A 32 19.72 -12.87 1.92
N ALA A 33 19.44 -13.04 3.22
CA ALA A 33 20.46 -13.20 4.24
C ALA A 33 21.33 -14.44 3.99
N ASN A 34 20.70 -15.58 3.72
CA ASN A 34 21.42 -16.84 3.46
C ASN A 34 22.30 -16.72 2.21
N ARG A 35 21.76 -16.14 1.14
CA ARG A 35 22.50 -15.90 -0.10
C ARG A 35 23.67 -14.94 0.12
N SER A 36 23.42 -13.83 0.81
CA SER A 36 24.46 -12.84 1.15
C SER A 36 25.56 -13.48 1.97
N HIS A 37 25.21 -14.27 2.98
CA HIS A 37 26.21 -14.95 3.79
C HIS A 37 27.03 -15.96 2.99
N ALA A 38 26.39 -16.77 2.14
CA ALA A 38 27.08 -17.72 1.27
C ALA A 38 28.06 -17.04 0.29
N THR A 39 27.70 -15.87 -0.24
CA THR A 39 28.53 -15.11 -1.19
C THR A 39 29.64 -14.30 -0.50
N LEU A 40 29.31 -13.61 0.59
CA LEU A 40 30.20 -12.60 1.19
C LEU A 40 31.10 -13.14 2.29
N ALA A 41 30.66 -14.15 3.05
CA ALA A 41 31.47 -14.70 4.15
C ALA A 41 32.83 -15.29 3.69
N PRO A 42 32.96 -15.92 2.51
CA PRO A 42 34.26 -16.39 2.01
C PRO A 42 35.29 -15.26 1.80
N THR A 43 34.84 -14.05 1.46
CA THR A 43 35.71 -12.90 1.15
C THR A 43 35.92 -11.99 2.36
N TYR A 44 34.86 -11.76 3.14
CA TYR A 44 34.83 -10.78 4.23
C TYR A 44 34.80 -11.42 5.62
N GLY A 45 34.86 -12.75 5.71
CA GLY A 45 34.84 -13.49 6.97
C GLY A 45 33.44 -13.69 7.57
N ALA A 46 33.35 -14.50 8.62
CA ALA A 46 32.08 -14.89 9.24
C ALA A 46 31.30 -13.72 9.88
N ARG A 47 32.00 -12.64 10.25
CA ARG A 47 31.43 -11.44 10.88
C ARG A 47 31.17 -10.29 9.90
N TRP A 48 31.23 -10.54 8.59
CA TRP A 48 31.11 -9.52 7.54
C TRP A 48 29.92 -8.57 7.74
N PHE A 49 28.78 -9.07 8.19
CA PHE A 49 27.57 -8.26 8.34
C PHE A 49 27.71 -7.25 9.49
N GLU A 50 28.26 -7.67 10.63
CA GLU A 50 28.47 -6.81 11.79
C GLU A 50 29.47 -5.70 11.46
N GLU A 51 30.56 -6.06 10.77
CA GLU A 51 31.60 -5.13 10.32
C GLU A 51 31.06 -4.16 9.27
N TYR A 52 30.29 -4.66 8.30
CA TYR A 52 29.63 -3.84 7.28
C TYR A 52 28.66 -2.83 7.91
N VAL A 53 27.80 -3.28 8.83
CA VAL A 53 26.86 -2.40 9.54
C VAL A 53 27.60 -1.37 10.38
N ALA A 54 28.68 -1.75 11.07
CA ALA A 54 29.47 -0.82 11.86
C ALA A 54 30.10 0.29 10.99
N ARG A 55 30.66 -0.09 9.84
CA ARG A 55 31.19 0.87 8.86
C ARG A 55 30.09 1.78 8.32
N ARG A 56 28.96 1.22 7.89
CA ARG A 56 27.84 1.99 7.34
C ARG A 56 27.23 2.95 8.36
N LYS A 57 27.17 2.59 9.64
CA LYS A 57 26.77 3.48 10.74
C LYS A 57 27.72 4.68 10.91
N ALA A 58 29.02 4.47 10.68
CA ALA A 58 30.01 5.55 10.74
C ALA A 58 29.91 6.48 9.53
N GLU A 59 29.65 5.93 8.34
CA GLU A 59 29.49 6.70 7.09
C GLU A 59 28.15 7.44 7.01
N ASP A 60 27.07 6.81 7.48
CA ASP A 60 25.69 7.29 7.34
C ASP A 60 24.83 6.93 8.57
N PRO A 61 25.07 7.60 9.72
CA PRO A 61 24.32 7.36 10.95
C PRO A 61 22.84 7.80 10.85
N MET A 62 22.47 8.51 9.79
CA MET A 62 21.10 8.96 9.59
C MET A 62 20.22 7.83 9.03
N HIS A 63 20.71 7.10 8.03
CA HIS A 63 19.95 6.02 7.38
C HIS A 63 20.16 4.65 8.04
N VAL A 64 21.28 4.47 8.75
CA VAL A 64 21.65 3.18 9.36
C VAL A 64 21.59 3.31 10.88
N ARG A 65 20.42 3.01 11.46
CA ARG A 65 20.13 3.18 12.89
C ARG A 65 19.67 1.89 13.56
N GLY A 66 19.79 1.84 14.89
CA GLY A 66 19.26 0.76 15.71
C GLY A 66 19.98 -0.58 15.52
N ARG A 67 19.33 -1.65 15.97
CA ARG A 67 19.81 -3.03 15.79
C ARG A 67 19.30 -3.55 14.45
N LEU A 68 20.23 -3.98 13.60
CA LEU A 68 19.93 -4.48 12.26
C LEU A 68 20.17 -5.99 12.19
N SER A 69 19.43 -6.64 11.30
CA SER A 69 19.53 -8.07 11.03
C SER A 69 19.87 -8.28 9.55
N PRO A 70 20.71 -9.27 9.21
CA PRO A 70 20.98 -9.58 7.80
C PRO A 70 19.71 -10.06 7.06
N ALA A 71 18.70 -10.51 7.80
CA ALA A 71 17.42 -10.95 7.27
C ALA A 71 16.33 -9.86 7.29
N ASP A 72 16.65 -8.61 7.63
CA ASP A 72 15.70 -7.50 7.56
C ASP A 72 15.65 -6.93 6.12
N PRO A 73 14.52 -7.09 5.39
CA PRO A 73 14.37 -6.50 4.06
C PRO A 73 14.51 -5.00 4.03
N SER A 74 14.09 -4.31 5.09
CA SER A 74 14.12 -2.86 5.17
C SER A 74 15.56 -2.33 5.08
N PHE A 75 16.54 -3.09 5.59
CA PHE A 75 17.94 -2.70 5.55
C PHE A 75 18.54 -2.86 4.16
N PHE A 76 18.52 -4.06 3.58
CA PHE A 76 19.20 -4.26 2.29
C PHE A 76 18.51 -3.52 1.13
N LEU A 77 17.17 -3.37 1.16
CA LEU A 77 16.46 -2.59 0.15
C LEU A 77 16.87 -1.11 0.18
N LYS A 78 17.09 -0.55 1.39
CA LYS A 78 17.65 0.80 1.58
C LYS A 78 19.08 0.90 1.03
N GLU A 79 19.90 -0.14 1.21
CA GLU A 79 21.27 -0.12 0.71
C GLU A 79 21.35 -0.04 -0.83
N PHE A 80 20.46 -0.70 -1.57
CA PHE A 80 20.38 -0.53 -3.03
C PHE A 80 20.00 0.90 -3.46
N ARG A 81 19.40 1.68 -2.57
CA ARG A 81 18.99 3.07 -2.83
C ARG A 81 20.07 4.07 -2.44
N TYR A 82 20.59 3.96 -1.22
CA TYR A 82 21.43 4.98 -0.59
C TYR A 82 22.93 4.68 -0.61
N ALA A 83 23.31 3.41 -0.81
CA ALA A 83 24.69 2.99 -0.85
C ALA A 83 25.00 2.40 -2.23
N PRO A 84 25.37 3.25 -3.22
CA PRO A 84 25.76 2.77 -4.53
C PRO A 84 26.77 1.64 -4.38
N GLU A 85 27.88 1.85 -3.67
CA GLU A 85 28.98 0.88 -3.50
C GLU A 85 28.71 -0.21 -2.45
N THR A 86 27.44 -0.57 -2.23
CA THR A 86 27.07 -1.64 -1.30
C THR A 86 27.70 -2.98 -1.69
N VAL A 87 28.14 -3.75 -0.69
CA VAL A 87 28.64 -5.14 -0.86
C VAL A 87 27.58 -6.07 -1.44
N TYR A 88 26.30 -5.71 -1.36
CA TYR A 88 25.20 -6.51 -1.90
C TYR A 88 25.20 -6.57 -3.44
N ARG A 89 25.98 -5.75 -4.14
CA ARG A 89 26.18 -5.85 -5.59
C ARG A 89 26.75 -7.19 -6.04
N ASP A 90 27.54 -7.85 -5.17
CA ASP A 90 28.10 -9.16 -5.46
C ASP A 90 27.07 -10.28 -5.26
N VAL A 91 25.96 -10.00 -4.55
CA VAL A 91 24.92 -10.97 -4.19
C VAL A 91 23.81 -10.99 -5.24
N ILE A 92 23.33 -9.81 -5.64
CA ILE A 92 22.28 -9.65 -6.66
C ILE A 92 22.60 -8.49 -7.61
N PRO A 93 22.08 -8.52 -8.86
CA PRO A 93 22.31 -7.45 -9.81
C PRO A 93 21.79 -6.09 -9.32
N ASN A 94 22.56 -5.02 -9.50
CA ASN A 94 22.14 -3.65 -9.16
C ASN A 94 21.61 -2.88 -10.37
N THR A 95 20.60 -3.43 -11.04
CA THR A 95 19.98 -2.86 -12.24
C THR A 95 18.98 -1.75 -11.88
N PRO A 96 18.70 -0.79 -12.79
CA PRO A 96 17.68 0.24 -12.56
C PRO A 96 16.31 -0.32 -12.16
N ASP A 97 15.85 -1.38 -12.84
CA ASP A 97 14.58 -2.05 -12.54
C ASP A 97 14.52 -2.60 -11.11
N LEU A 98 15.61 -3.24 -10.65
CA LEU A 98 15.66 -3.78 -9.29
C LEU A 98 15.66 -2.66 -8.24
N ARG A 99 16.27 -1.50 -8.52
CA ARG A 99 16.19 -0.33 -7.62
C ARG A 99 14.76 0.21 -7.55
N VAL A 100 14.05 0.28 -8.68
CA VAL A 100 12.63 0.69 -8.71
C VAL A 100 11.78 -0.29 -7.90
N LEU A 101 11.96 -1.60 -8.09
CA LEU A 101 11.26 -2.62 -7.31
C LEU A 101 11.60 -2.55 -5.82
N SER A 102 12.87 -2.34 -5.45
CA SER A 102 13.28 -2.16 -4.06
C SER A 102 12.54 -1.00 -3.40
N LYS A 103 12.46 0.14 -4.09
CA LYS A 103 11.72 1.31 -3.61
C LYS A 103 10.24 0.99 -3.45
N LYS A 104 9.60 0.35 -4.43
CA LYS A 104 8.17 -0.02 -4.35
C LYS A 104 7.87 -0.95 -3.17
N ILE A 105 8.72 -1.95 -2.93
CA ILE A 105 8.57 -2.88 -1.80
C ILE A 105 8.69 -2.13 -0.47
N MET A 106 9.66 -1.22 -0.33
CA MET A 106 9.77 -0.37 0.86
C MET A 106 8.57 0.56 1.04
N ASP A 107 8.15 1.22 -0.04
CA ASP A 107 7.05 2.17 -0.04
C ASP A 107 5.74 1.48 0.38
N ILE A 108 5.50 0.25 -0.10
CA ILE A 108 4.38 -0.59 0.36
C ILE A 108 4.52 -0.90 1.84
N ARG A 109 5.69 -1.35 2.30
CA ARG A 109 5.90 -1.66 3.72
C ARG A 109 5.60 -0.46 4.60
N ASN A 110 6.11 0.71 4.27
CA ASN A 110 5.89 1.93 5.03
C ASN A 110 4.42 2.34 5.00
N THR A 111 3.77 2.24 3.84
CA THR A 111 2.32 2.46 3.71
C THR A 111 1.55 1.53 4.65
N TRP A 112 1.83 0.24 4.67
CA TRP A 112 1.10 -0.73 5.50
C TRP A 112 1.30 -0.53 7.01
N MET A 113 2.43 0.05 7.41
CA MET A 113 2.76 0.27 8.82
C MET A 113 2.26 1.61 9.35
N HIS A 114 2.09 2.60 8.48
CA HIS A 114 1.91 4.00 8.89
C HIS A 114 0.73 4.71 8.21
N PHE A 115 0.10 4.07 7.22
CA PHE A 115 -1.13 4.56 6.61
C PHE A 115 -2.33 3.85 7.25
N GLY A 116 -3.29 4.64 7.74
CA GLY A 116 -4.40 4.15 8.58
C GLY A 116 -5.46 3.30 7.86
N ASP A 117 -5.34 3.10 6.54
CA ASP A 117 -6.24 2.22 5.81
C ASP A 117 -5.95 0.74 6.11
N GLU A 118 -7.01 -0.01 6.41
CA GLU A 118 -6.92 -1.46 6.64
C GLU A 118 -6.36 -2.18 5.38
N PRO A 119 -5.25 -2.91 5.50
CA PRO A 119 -4.71 -3.73 4.41
C PRO A 119 -5.73 -4.74 3.89
N THR A 120 -5.94 -4.75 2.57
CA THR A 120 -6.85 -5.66 1.87
C THR A 120 -6.10 -6.80 1.19
N VAL A 121 -6.80 -7.87 0.81
CA VAL A 121 -6.22 -8.91 -0.05
C VAL A 121 -5.65 -8.35 -1.36
N MET A 122 -6.24 -7.30 -1.93
CA MET A 122 -5.72 -6.67 -3.14
C MET A 122 -4.39 -5.96 -2.93
N ARG A 123 -4.21 -5.30 -1.77
CA ARG A 123 -2.90 -4.77 -1.39
C ARG A 123 -1.88 -5.88 -1.21
N LEU A 124 -2.27 -7.02 -0.61
CA LEU A 124 -1.37 -8.18 -0.48
C LEU A 124 -0.95 -8.72 -1.85
N ARG A 125 -1.89 -8.77 -2.81
CA ARG A 125 -1.62 -9.15 -4.19
C ARG A 125 -0.58 -8.23 -4.84
N GLU A 126 -0.75 -6.92 -4.69
CA GLU A 126 0.18 -5.90 -5.19
C GLU A 126 1.59 -6.09 -4.59
N ALA A 127 1.70 -6.27 -3.27
CA ALA A 127 2.98 -6.55 -2.61
C ALA A 127 3.63 -7.84 -3.13
N ALA A 128 2.85 -8.90 -3.31
CA ALA A 128 3.33 -10.17 -3.84
C ALA A 128 3.79 -10.06 -5.31
N GLU A 129 3.18 -9.19 -6.13
CA GLU A 129 3.64 -8.93 -7.50
C GLU A 129 5.03 -8.30 -7.52
N TYR A 130 5.29 -7.28 -6.70
CA TYR A 130 6.63 -6.68 -6.63
C TYR A 130 7.69 -7.65 -6.11
N LEU A 131 7.36 -8.47 -5.10
CA LEU A 131 8.28 -9.50 -4.61
C LEU A 131 8.52 -10.61 -5.63
N ARG A 132 7.50 -11.00 -6.40
CA ARG A 132 7.66 -11.96 -7.51
C ARG A 132 8.61 -11.39 -8.56
N ASP A 133 8.37 -10.17 -9.01
CA ASP A 133 9.15 -9.55 -10.09
C ASP A 133 10.58 -9.27 -9.65
N PHE A 134 10.78 -8.84 -8.40
CA PHE A 134 12.09 -8.72 -7.79
C PHE A 134 12.80 -10.07 -7.74
N GLY A 135 12.12 -11.09 -7.22
CA GLY A 135 12.67 -12.44 -7.13
C GLY A 135 13.06 -13.01 -8.49
N MET A 136 12.24 -12.81 -9.53
CA MET A 136 12.58 -13.22 -10.89
C MET A 136 13.83 -12.50 -11.42
N LYS A 137 13.90 -11.17 -11.31
CA LYS A 137 15.04 -10.38 -11.80
C LYS A 137 16.32 -10.62 -11.01
N ALA A 138 16.22 -10.90 -9.71
CA ALA A 138 17.35 -11.24 -8.84
C ALA A 138 17.70 -12.74 -8.83
N SER A 139 16.93 -13.58 -9.55
CA SER A 139 17.02 -15.05 -9.51
C SER A 139 16.94 -15.62 -8.08
N MET A 140 15.95 -15.18 -7.32
CA MET A 140 15.63 -15.62 -5.96
C MET A 140 14.39 -16.53 -5.96
N GLY A 141 14.43 -17.55 -5.10
CA GLY A 141 13.37 -18.54 -4.90
C GLY A 141 12.05 -17.97 -4.37
N VAL A 142 12.06 -16.81 -3.71
CA VAL A 142 10.86 -16.09 -3.23
C VAL A 142 9.83 -15.83 -4.34
N ALA A 143 10.25 -15.79 -5.61
CA ALA A 143 9.35 -15.65 -6.75
C ALA A 143 8.27 -16.75 -6.81
N GLY A 144 8.61 -17.98 -6.41
CA GLY A 144 7.68 -19.12 -6.37
C GLY A 144 6.55 -18.93 -5.34
N PRO A 145 6.87 -18.75 -4.04
CA PRO A 145 5.90 -18.40 -3.02
C PRO A 145 5.06 -17.16 -3.35
N ALA A 146 5.67 -16.09 -3.86
CA ALA A 146 4.95 -14.88 -4.26
C ALA A 146 3.92 -15.16 -5.37
N THR A 147 4.27 -15.98 -6.37
CA THR A 147 3.33 -16.43 -7.42
C THR A 147 2.16 -17.21 -6.84
N ARG A 148 2.40 -18.07 -5.84
CA ARG A 148 1.33 -18.81 -5.15
C ARG A 148 0.44 -17.89 -4.32
N MET A 149 1.01 -16.85 -3.70
CA MET A 149 0.27 -15.83 -2.94
C MET A 149 -0.72 -15.09 -3.85
N ILE A 150 -0.27 -14.63 -5.02
CA ILE A 150 -1.13 -13.96 -6.01
C ILE A 150 -2.30 -14.86 -6.41
N LYS A 151 -2.02 -16.13 -6.77
CA LYS A 151 -3.07 -17.10 -7.12
C LYS A 151 -4.04 -17.36 -5.98
N ARG A 152 -3.55 -17.42 -4.73
CA ARG A 152 -4.40 -17.62 -3.56
C ARG A 152 -5.35 -16.45 -3.36
N VAL A 153 -4.83 -15.22 -3.39
CA VAL A 153 -5.64 -14.01 -3.27
C VAL A 153 -6.70 -13.94 -4.36
N ASP A 154 -6.33 -14.22 -5.62
CA ASP A 154 -7.28 -14.19 -6.73
C ASP A 154 -8.45 -15.17 -6.52
N ARG A 155 -8.18 -16.35 -5.94
CA ARG A 155 -9.23 -17.33 -5.59
C ARG A 155 -10.10 -16.88 -4.41
N ILE A 156 -9.52 -16.26 -3.38
CA ILE A 156 -10.30 -15.71 -2.26
C ILE A 156 -11.26 -14.65 -2.78
N ARG A 157 -10.75 -13.70 -3.58
CA ARG A 157 -11.53 -12.61 -4.16
C ARG A 157 -12.69 -13.09 -5.02
N THR A 158 -12.49 -14.19 -5.75
CA THR A 158 -13.52 -14.76 -6.65
C THR A 158 -14.47 -15.74 -5.94
N GLY A 159 -14.32 -15.94 -4.62
CA GLY A 159 -15.09 -16.93 -3.86
C GLY A 159 -14.75 -18.39 -4.21
N GLN A 160 -13.68 -18.62 -4.99
CA GLN A 160 -13.24 -19.94 -5.43
C GLN A 160 -12.31 -20.63 -4.41
N HIS A 161 -11.88 -19.91 -3.38
CA HIS A 161 -11.08 -20.48 -2.29
C HIS A 161 -11.99 -20.96 -1.16
N GLN A 162 -11.96 -22.26 -0.90
CA GLN A 162 -12.55 -22.81 0.32
C GLN A 162 -11.47 -22.85 1.41
N PRO A 163 -11.69 -22.17 2.55
CA PRO A 163 -10.76 -22.24 3.68
C PRO A 163 -10.59 -23.70 4.09
N ALA A 164 -9.35 -24.11 4.38
CA ALA A 164 -9.14 -25.42 5.00
C ALA A 164 -9.99 -25.49 6.28
N SER A 165 -10.93 -26.43 6.35
CA SER A 165 -11.61 -26.73 7.61
C SER A 165 -10.54 -27.15 8.61
N ALA A 166 -10.56 -26.57 9.81
CA ALA A 166 -9.57 -26.83 10.87
C ALA A 166 -9.53 -28.31 11.36
N ASN A 167 -10.22 -29.22 10.68
CA ASN A 167 -10.32 -30.63 11.02
C ASN A 167 -9.75 -31.50 9.89
N THR A 168 -8.44 -31.53 9.66
CA THR A 168 -7.77 -32.80 9.30
C THR A 168 -6.24 -32.76 9.44
N SER A 169 -5.76 -33.67 10.29
CA SER A 169 -4.43 -34.32 10.30
C SER A 169 -3.19 -33.48 10.63
N ALA A 170 -2.97 -33.27 11.93
CA ALA A 170 -1.61 -33.24 12.48
C ALA A 170 -1.08 -34.69 12.59
N PRO A 171 0.20 -34.97 12.26
CA PRO A 171 0.81 -36.24 12.57
C PRO A 171 0.95 -36.36 14.09
N THR A 172 0.56 -37.50 14.63
CA THR A 172 0.56 -37.84 16.05
C THR A 172 1.97 -37.74 16.63
N ALA A 173 2.30 -36.59 17.23
CA ALA A 173 3.40 -36.47 18.18
C ALA A 173 2.81 -36.52 19.59
N ALA A 174 3.47 -37.33 20.43
CA ALA A 174 3.04 -37.75 21.75
C ALA A 174 2.50 -36.62 22.64
N ALA A 175 1.44 -36.97 23.36
CA ALA A 175 0.77 -36.14 24.35
C ALA A 175 1.74 -35.66 25.44
N MET A 176 1.92 -34.34 25.52
CA MET A 176 2.30 -33.63 26.73
C MET A 176 1.45 -32.38 26.85
N GLY A 177 0.68 -32.30 27.93
CA GLY A 177 0.05 -31.08 28.45
C GLY A 177 -0.95 -30.41 27.53
N ALA A 178 -2.22 -30.80 27.63
CA ALA A 178 -3.31 -29.93 27.19
C ALA A 178 -3.35 -28.69 28.11
N GLU A 179 -2.53 -27.68 27.80
CA GLU A 179 -2.84 -26.31 28.21
C GLU A 179 -4.16 -25.96 27.53
N SER A 180 -5.18 -25.77 28.37
CA SER A 180 -6.51 -25.33 27.96
C SER A 180 -6.34 -24.07 27.12
N ALA A 181 -6.55 -24.18 25.81
CA ALA A 181 -6.64 -23.02 24.95
C ALA A 181 -7.76 -22.14 25.50
N GLU A 182 -7.39 -21.02 26.10
CA GLU A 182 -8.33 -20.04 26.62
C GLU A 182 -9.25 -19.65 25.44
N PRO A 183 -10.58 -19.77 25.58
CA PRO A 183 -11.47 -19.40 24.50
C PRO A 183 -11.22 -17.92 24.14
N PRO A 184 -11.36 -17.54 22.86
CA PRO A 184 -11.19 -16.15 22.47
C PRO A 184 -12.10 -15.27 23.31
N SER A 185 -11.49 -14.42 24.13
CA SER A 185 -12.20 -13.45 24.94
C SER A 185 -12.73 -12.35 24.02
N GLU A 186 -14.03 -12.35 23.78
CA GLU A 186 -14.71 -11.23 23.15
C GLU A 186 -14.91 -10.12 24.18
N ILE A 187 -14.41 -8.93 23.88
CA ILE A 187 -14.73 -7.73 24.66
C ILE A 187 -16.02 -7.16 24.05
N PRO A 188 -17.15 -7.18 24.77
CA PRO A 188 -18.38 -6.57 24.26
C PRO A 188 -18.16 -5.06 24.16
N LEU A 189 -18.05 -4.56 22.94
CA LEU A 189 -18.01 -3.14 22.64
C LEU A 189 -19.46 -2.65 22.53
N ALA A 190 -19.81 -1.65 23.32
CA ALA A 190 -21.10 -0.97 23.16
C ALA A 190 -21.14 -0.31 21.77
N PRO A 191 -22.25 -0.45 21.01
CA PRO A 191 -22.39 0.24 19.74
C PRO A 191 -22.32 1.76 19.99
N LEU A 192 -21.36 2.43 19.37
CA LEU A 192 -21.27 3.89 19.37
C LEU A 192 -22.39 4.41 18.46
N THR A 193 -23.42 5.03 19.03
CA THR A 193 -24.61 5.47 18.29
C THR A 193 -24.43 6.79 17.53
N ASP A 194 -23.34 7.52 17.77
CA ASP A 194 -23.07 8.86 17.20
C ASP A 194 -21.58 9.06 16.84
N GLU A 195 -20.93 8.06 16.25
CA GLU A 195 -19.55 8.23 15.80
C GLU A 195 -19.52 9.06 14.49
N PRO A 196 -18.66 10.08 14.38
CA PRO A 196 -18.47 10.79 13.11
C PRO A 196 -18.11 9.78 12.02
N ARG A 197 -18.53 10.09 10.78
CA ARG A 197 -18.20 9.25 9.63
C ARG A 197 -16.69 9.02 9.57
N PRO A 198 -16.26 7.82 9.18
CA PRO A 198 -14.83 7.56 8.99
C PRO A 198 -14.31 8.42 7.82
N PRO A 199 -12.98 8.61 7.70
CA PRO A 199 -12.40 9.35 6.59
C PRO A 199 -12.80 8.79 5.22
N ILE A 200 -12.86 9.64 4.19
CA ILE A 200 -13.15 9.23 2.81
C ILE A 200 -12.14 8.17 2.37
N GLY A 201 -12.62 7.06 1.80
CA GLY A 201 -11.80 5.89 1.44
C GLY A 201 -11.89 4.73 2.45
N SER A 202 -12.31 5.02 3.68
CA SER A 202 -12.46 4.01 4.74
C SER A 202 -13.66 3.09 4.52
N ARG A 203 -13.70 1.99 5.29
CA ARG A 203 -14.85 1.09 5.35
C ARG A 203 -16.12 1.83 5.77
N TRP A 204 -17.23 1.57 5.07
CA TRP A 204 -18.55 2.06 5.48
C TRP A 204 -18.89 1.51 6.87
N ARG A 205 -19.43 2.38 7.73
CA ARG A 205 -19.90 2.01 9.07
C ARG A 205 -21.40 2.18 9.14
N GLY A 206 -22.08 1.18 9.73
CA GLY A 206 -23.53 1.13 9.86
C GLY A 206 -24.22 0.44 8.70
N ASP A 207 -25.54 0.52 8.69
CA ASP A 207 -26.37 -0.10 7.65
C ASP A 207 -26.18 0.57 6.30
N LEU A 208 -26.39 -0.21 5.23
CA LEU A 208 -26.38 0.32 3.87
C LEU A 208 -27.65 1.10 3.58
N PRO A 209 -27.55 2.34 3.06
CA PRO A 209 -28.71 3.12 2.62
C PRO A 209 -29.46 2.46 1.47
N ASP A 210 -30.79 2.63 1.48
CA ASP A 210 -31.69 2.14 0.43
C ASP A 210 -31.62 2.96 -0.86
N ARG A 211 -31.27 4.25 -0.76
CA ARG A 211 -31.23 5.17 -1.91
C ARG A 211 -30.05 4.82 -2.82
N ARG A 212 -30.35 4.19 -3.96
CA ARG A 212 -29.37 3.81 -4.99
C ARG A 212 -29.29 4.86 -6.09
N VAL A 213 -28.07 5.19 -6.49
CA VAL A 213 -27.79 6.15 -7.55
C VAL A 213 -26.83 5.56 -8.57
N ARG A 214 -26.98 5.98 -9.83
CA ARG A 214 -26.18 5.50 -10.94
C ARG A 214 -25.47 6.66 -11.63
N VAL A 215 -24.18 6.48 -11.87
CA VAL A 215 -23.41 7.38 -12.73
C VAL A 215 -23.66 7.02 -14.19
N THR A 216 -24.17 7.98 -14.95
CA THR A 216 -24.47 7.84 -16.38
C THR A 216 -23.23 8.04 -17.24
N LYS A 217 -23.30 7.67 -18.52
CA LYS A 217 -22.21 7.87 -19.49
C LYS A 217 -21.84 9.35 -19.67
N THR A 218 -22.80 10.25 -19.47
CA THR A 218 -22.60 11.71 -19.54
C THR A 218 -22.06 12.30 -18.23
N ARG A 219 -21.62 11.46 -17.28
CA ARG A 219 -21.14 11.84 -15.95
C ARG A 219 -22.17 12.60 -15.11
N ASP A 220 -23.46 12.34 -15.36
CA ASP A 220 -24.54 12.76 -14.48
C ASP A 220 -24.83 11.66 -13.45
N VAL A 221 -25.39 12.03 -12.30
CA VAL A 221 -25.77 11.08 -11.23
C VAL A 221 -27.28 11.07 -11.13
N VAL A 222 -27.89 9.91 -11.34
CA VAL A 222 -29.35 9.76 -11.33
C VAL A 222 -29.81 8.82 -10.22
N ASP A 223 -30.90 9.16 -9.55
CA ASP A 223 -31.58 8.27 -8.63
C ASP A 223 -32.24 7.13 -9.42
N ILE A 224 -32.01 5.88 -9.03
CA ILE A 224 -32.50 4.73 -9.78
C ILE A 224 -34.01 4.55 -9.59
N SER A 225 -34.55 4.98 -8.45
CA SER A 225 -35.97 4.83 -8.14
C SER A 225 -36.84 5.88 -8.84
N THR A 226 -36.36 7.12 -8.95
CA THR A 226 -37.12 8.23 -9.55
C THR A 226 -36.68 8.60 -10.96
N GLY A 227 -35.44 8.26 -11.36
CA GLY A 227 -34.83 8.69 -12.61
C GLY A 227 -34.37 10.16 -12.62
N GLU A 228 -34.49 10.86 -11.49
CA GLU A 228 -34.13 12.28 -11.38
C GLU A 228 -32.63 12.48 -11.21
N SER A 229 -32.12 13.60 -11.71
CA SER A 229 -30.72 13.99 -11.58
C SER A 229 -30.44 14.58 -10.20
N LEU A 230 -29.38 14.11 -9.54
CA LEU A 230 -28.87 14.65 -8.28
C LEU A 230 -28.01 15.90 -8.47
N ARG A 231 -27.88 16.45 -9.68
CA ARG A 231 -27.01 17.59 -9.98
C ARG A 231 -27.21 18.78 -9.03
N ASN A 232 -28.44 19.04 -8.62
CA ASN A 232 -28.76 20.15 -7.71
C ASN A 232 -28.45 19.85 -6.24
N GLU A 233 -28.24 18.59 -5.87
CA GLU A 233 -27.82 18.16 -4.54
C GLU A 233 -26.29 18.13 -4.39
N ILE A 234 -25.56 18.10 -5.51
CA ILE A 234 -24.10 17.99 -5.52
C ILE A 234 -23.48 19.39 -5.42
N ALA A 235 -22.75 19.63 -4.35
CA ALA A 235 -21.99 20.85 -4.16
C ALA A 235 -20.70 20.84 -5.02
N GLY A 236 -20.43 21.98 -5.67
CA GLY A 236 -19.22 22.19 -6.46
C GLY A 236 -19.28 21.63 -7.87
N ASP A 237 -18.11 21.25 -8.42
CA ASP A 237 -18.01 20.69 -9.77
C ASP A 237 -18.44 19.21 -9.77
N ILE A 238 -19.57 18.93 -10.42
CA ILE A 238 -20.11 17.56 -10.53
C ILE A 238 -19.14 16.60 -11.22
N GLY A 239 -18.38 17.07 -12.21
CA GLY A 239 -17.41 16.25 -12.94
C GLY A 239 -16.26 15.82 -12.03
N GLU A 240 -15.80 16.72 -11.16
CA GLU A 240 -14.79 16.47 -10.13
C GLU A 240 -15.28 15.43 -9.11
N LYS A 241 -16.47 15.65 -8.53
CA LYS A 241 -17.07 14.75 -7.53
C LYS A 241 -17.31 13.35 -8.10
N VAL A 242 -17.91 13.26 -9.29
CA VAL A 242 -18.12 11.98 -9.97
C VAL A 242 -16.80 11.29 -10.29
N ARG A 243 -15.75 12.01 -10.71
CA ARG A 243 -14.42 11.41 -10.91
C ARG A 243 -13.87 10.85 -9.60
N GLN A 244 -13.94 11.62 -8.51
CA GLN A 244 -13.48 11.20 -7.20
C GLN A 244 -14.17 9.91 -6.74
N TRP A 245 -15.50 9.82 -6.86
CA TRP A 245 -16.24 8.63 -6.45
C TRP A 245 -15.97 7.41 -7.34
N THR A 246 -15.80 7.63 -8.65
CA THR A 246 -15.72 6.53 -9.63
C THR A 246 -14.31 6.07 -9.97
N SER A 247 -13.28 6.86 -9.66
CA SER A 247 -11.86 6.52 -9.95
C SER A 247 -11.36 5.28 -9.21
N ALA A 248 -11.96 4.96 -8.05
CA ALA A 248 -11.74 3.70 -7.33
C ALA A 248 -12.42 2.48 -7.98
N ARG A 249 -13.16 2.69 -9.08
CA ARG A 249 -13.93 1.69 -9.83
C ARG A 249 -14.87 0.87 -8.92
N PRO A 250 -15.79 1.53 -8.20
CA PRO A 250 -16.78 0.83 -7.40
C PRO A 250 -17.63 -0.10 -8.29
N LEU A 251 -18.00 -1.24 -7.74
CA LEU A 251 -18.83 -2.25 -8.38
C LEU A 251 -20.30 -1.90 -8.24
N GLY A 252 -21.03 -1.97 -9.35
CA GLY A 252 -22.47 -1.75 -9.37
C GLY A 252 -22.88 -0.30 -9.14
N ASP A 253 -24.01 -0.12 -8.47
CA ASP A 253 -24.59 1.18 -8.18
C ASP A 253 -24.02 1.77 -6.89
N LEU A 254 -23.98 3.10 -6.82
CA LEU A 254 -23.61 3.83 -5.61
C LEU A 254 -24.83 3.97 -4.71
N TRP A 255 -24.61 4.35 -3.47
CA TRP A 255 -25.68 4.73 -2.55
C TRP A 255 -25.39 6.08 -1.91
N VAL A 256 -26.47 6.76 -1.52
CA VAL A 256 -26.41 8.06 -0.84
C VAL A 256 -27.19 7.96 0.46
N ASP A 257 -26.55 8.30 1.57
CA ASP A 257 -27.21 8.34 2.87
C ASP A 257 -27.83 9.73 3.14
N ARG A 258 -28.60 9.84 4.23
CA ARG A 258 -29.37 11.04 4.62
C ARG A 258 -28.49 12.27 4.84
N ASP A 259 -27.25 12.09 5.24
CA ASP A 259 -26.24 13.15 5.44
C ASP A 259 -25.48 13.50 4.15
N GLY A 260 -25.87 12.91 3.01
CA GLY A 260 -25.20 13.10 1.73
C GLY A 260 -23.94 12.27 1.55
N ALA A 261 -23.59 11.39 2.49
CA ALA A 261 -22.48 10.46 2.34
C ALA A 261 -22.73 9.51 1.16
N VAL A 262 -21.77 9.43 0.25
CA VAL A 262 -21.80 8.58 -0.94
C VAL A 262 -20.95 7.35 -0.69
N GLY A 263 -21.53 6.17 -0.83
CA GLY A 263 -20.80 4.91 -0.70
C GLY A 263 -20.87 4.04 -1.96
N GLY A 264 -19.97 3.07 -2.01
CA GLY A 264 -19.88 2.09 -3.10
C GLY A 264 -19.09 0.86 -2.69
N PHE A 265 -19.20 -0.22 -3.47
CA PHE A 265 -18.40 -1.43 -3.26
C PHE A 265 -17.07 -1.33 -3.98
N VAL A 266 -15.98 -1.06 -3.27
CA VAL A 266 -14.62 -1.05 -3.84
C VAL A 266 -13.91 -2.33 -3.43
N GLU A 267 -13.42 -3.09 -4.41
CA GLU A 267 -12.76 -4.38 -4.19
C GLU A 267 -13.62 -5.39 -3.40
N GLY A 268 -14.96 -5.28 -3.52
CA GLY A 268 -15.91 -6.15 -2.82
C GLY A 268 -16.23 -5.71 -1.39
N GLN A 269 -15.67 -4.60 -0.91
CA GLN A 269 -15.93 -4.05 0.41
C GLN A 269 -16.69 -2.73 0.32
N GLU A 270 -17.59 -2.50 1.27
CA GLU A 270 -18.34 -1.25 1.39
C GLU A 270 -17.39 -0.14 1.81
N ARG A 271 -17.31 0.92 1.01
CA ARG A 271 -16.42 2.07 1.25
C ARG A 271 -17.17 3.38 1.18
N LEU A 272 -16.78 4.32 2.03
CA LEU A 272 -17.16 5.72 1.89
C LEU A 272 -16.36 6.32 0.73
N LEU A 273 -17.06 6.81 -0.30
CA LEU A 273 -16.45 7.36 -1.50
C LEU A 273 -16.35 8.88 -1.47
N GLY A 274 -17.18 9.56 -0.69
CA GLY A 274 -17.20 11.02 -0.57
C GLY A 274 -18.57 11.52 -0.12
N TYR A 275 -18.87 12.78 -0.41
CA TYR A 275 -20.15 13.42 -0.04
C TYR A 275 -20.75 14.17 -1.22
N THR A 276 -22.08 14.17 -1.35
CA THR A 276 -22.81 15.05 -2.27
C THR A 276 -22.59 16.52 -1.89
N GLY A 277 -22.57 16.83 -0.59
CA GLY A 277 -22.21 18.13 -0.04
C GLY A 277 -20.70 18.40 -0.02
N GLU A 278 -20.29 19.35 0.83
CA GLU A 278 -18.87 19.60 1.08
C GLU A 278 -18.20 18.40 1.77
N ASP A 279 -16.95 18.13 1.42
CA ASP A 279 -16.18 17.08 2.11
C ASP A 279 -15.77 17.56 3.51
N PRO A 280 -15.69 16.68 4.51
CA PRO A 280 -15.22 17.04 5.85
C PRO A 280 -13.84 17.68 5.85
N ALA A 281 -13.70 18.76 6.62
CA ALA A 281 -12.41 19.41 6.82
C ALA A 281 -11.50 18.61 7.76
N GLY A 282 -10.18 18.74 7.58
CA GLY A 282 -9.19 18.21 8.52
C GLY A 282 -8.72 16.77 8.26
N GLU A 283 -9.28 16.07 7.27
CA GLU A 283 -8.78 14.75 6.88
C GLU A 283 -7.35 14.84 6.31
N THR A 284 -6.44 14.02 6.84
CA THR A 284 -5.05 13.91 6.35
C THR A 284 -5.00 13.29 4.96
N ALA A 285 -5.83 12.31 4.67
CA ALA A 285 -5.88 11.67 3.36
C ALA A 285 -7.32 11.32 3.02
N ARG A 286 -7.80 11.79 1.87
CA ARG A 286 -9.12 11.45 1.33
C ARG A 286 -8.98 10.48 0.18
N GLY A 287 -9.85 9.48 0.16
CA GLY A 287 -9.96 8.52 -0.93
C GLY A 287 -8.87 7.46 -0.89
N PHE A 288 -8.52 6.94 -2.07
CA PHE A 288 -7.70 5.75 -2.24
C PHE A 288 -6.35 6.09 -2.84
N LEU A 289 -5.28 5.51 -2.29
CA LEU A 289 -3.94 5.63 -2.87
C LEU A 289 -3.93 5.08 -4.30
N VAL A 290 -3.43 5.88 -5.24
CA VAL A 290 -3.21 5.42 -6.61
C VAL A 290 -2.07 4.39 -6.66
N LYS A 291 -2.05 3.59 -7.73
CA LYS A 291 -1.05 2.53 -7.96
C LYS A 291 0.35 3.04 -8.35
N ARG A 292 0.47 4.35 -8.57
CA ARG A 292 1.71 5.02 -8.93
C ARG A 292 2.52 5.39 -7.68
N PHE A 293 3.83 5.42 -7.87
CA PHE A 293 4.81 5.72 -6.84
C PHE A 293 5.68 6.87 -7.31
N TYR A 294 6.06 7.73 -6.38
CA TYR A 294 6.81 8.94 -6.70
C TYR A 294 8.06 9.06 -5.83
N ASP A 295 9.06 9.74 -6.36
CA ASP A 295 10.29 10.05 -5.65
C ASP A 295 10.70 11.50 -5.89
N ILE A 296 11.58 12.03 -5.06
CA ILE A 296 12.23 13.30 -5.34
C ILE A 296 13.63 13.04 -5.89
N ARG A 297 13.95 13.60 -7.05
CA ARG A 297 15.28 13.57 -7.65
C ARG A 297 15.64 14.99 -8.09
N ASP A 298 16.78 15.48 -7.64
CA ASP A 298 17.24 16.84 -7.94
C ASP A 298 16.17 17.91 -7.65
N ARG A 299 15.49 17.77 -6.50
CA ARG A 299 14.36 18.60 -6.04
C ARG A 299 13.09 18.54 -6.92
N LYS A 300 13.05 17.72 -7.97
CA LYS A 300 11.85 17.49 -8.77
C LYS A 300 11.09 16.26 -8.30
N LEU A 301 9.77 16.31 -8.37
CA LEU A 301 8.92 15.14 -8.13
C LEU A 301 8.88 14.28 -9.39
N VAL A 302 9.27 13.02 -9.27
CA VAL A 302 9.45 12.10 -10.39
C VAL A 302 8.56 10.88 -10.21
N ASP A 303 7.81 10.51 -11.25
CA ASP A 303 7.16 9.20 -11.32
C ASP A 303 8.24 8.13 -11.51
N ILE A 304 8.32 7.18 -10.58
CA ILE A 304 9.42 6.21 -10.59
C ILE A 304 9.34 5.22 -11.74
N ASP A 305 8.16 5.05 -12.34
CA ASP A 305 7.94 4.13 -13.46
C ASP A 305 8.39 4.74 -14.78
N SER A 306 7.99 5.98 -15.06
CA SER A 306 8.37 6.68 -16.30
C SER A 306 9.73 7.38 -16.20
N GLY A 307 10.16 7.74 -14.99
CA GLY A 307 11.30 8.62 -14.76
C GLY A 307 11.03 10.09 -15.12
N SER A 308 9.80 10.44 -15.50
CA SER A 308 9.41 11.81 -15.84
C SER A 308 9.21 12.65 -14.60
N ALA A 309 9.68 13.91 -14.63
CA ALA A 309 9.40 14.87 -13.58
C ALA A 309 8.03 15.55 -13.77
N LEU A 310 7.36 15.91 -12.67
CA LEU A 310 6.03 16.50 -12.68
C LEU A 310 6.03 17.79 -13.50
N GLY A 311 6.97 18.71 -13.22
CA GLY A 311 7.07 19.98 -13.93
C GLY A 311 7.26 19.86 -15.44
N ASP A 312 7.82 18.74 -15.92
CA ASP A 312 8.06 18.50 -17.35
C ASP A 312 6.86 17.84 -18.05
N THR A 313 5.85 17.39 -17.28
CA THR A 313 4.67 16.66 -17.80
C THR A 313 3.38 17.47 -17.80
N VAL A 314 3.32 18.54 -17.01
CA VAL A 314 2.15 19.42 -16.95
C VAL A 314 2.20 20.49 -18.04
N GLY A 315 1.03 20.99 -18.46
CA GLY A 315 0.96 22.11 -19.40
C GLY A 315 1.53 23.40 -18.82
N ALA A 316 1.95 24.34 -19.68
CA ALA A 316 2.53 25.62 -19.26
C ALA A 316 1.66 26.39 -18.26
N ASP A 317 0.34 26.34 -18.43
CA ASP A 317 -0.65 27.00 -17.57
C ASP A 317 -0.70 26.43 -16.13
N CYS A 318 -0.09 25.26 -15.89
CA CYS A 318 -0.08 24.57 -14.60
C CYS A 318 1.34 24.43 -14.02
N ALA A 319 2.36 24.96 -14.70
CA ALA A 319 3.76 24.79 -14.33
C ALA A 319 4.13 25.45 -12.99
N GLU A 320 3.45 26.52 -12.60
CA GLU A 320 3.67 27.15 -11.30
C GLU A 320 3.11 26.30 -10.15
N GLN A 321 1.88 25.80 -10.29
CA GLN A 321 1.26 24.95 -9.28
C GLN A 321 1.99 23.61 -9.12
N ALA A 322 2.46 23.03 -10.23
CA ALA A 322 3.32 21.85 -10.19
C ALA A 322 4.62 22.11 -9.41
N ARG A 323 5.27 23.26 -9.65
CA ARG A 323 6.47 23.67 -8.90
C ARG A 323 6.18 23.85 -7.41
N THR A 324 5.04 24.43 -7.03
CA THR A 324 4.64 24.53 -5.62
C THR A 324 4.52 23.15 -4.96
N ILE A 325 3.98 22.17 -5.69
CA ILE A 325 3.88 20.79 -5.18
C ILE A 325 5.26 20.14 -5.06
N GLU A 326 6.14 20.34 -6.06
CA GLU A 326 7.53 19.86 -6.03
C GLU A 326 8.30 20.45 -4.85
N ASP A 327 8.19 21.75 -4.60
CA ASP A 327 8.84 22.43 -3.48
C ASP A 327 8.31 21.94 -2.12
N ALA A 328 6.99 21.76 -1.99
CA ALA A 328 6.40 21.19 -0.78
C ALA A 328 6.93 19.76 -0.50
N ALA A 329 7.02 18.94 -1.55
CA ALA A 329 7.54 17.59 -1.45
C ALA A 329 9.04 17.53 -1.17
N ALA A 330 9.83 18.42 -1.76
CA ALA A 330 11.26 18.55 -1.47
C ALA A 330 11.52 19.07 -0.04
N GLY A 331 10.60 19.85 0.53
CA GLY A 331 10.72 20.43 1.87
C GLY A 331 10.51 19.46 3.03
N VAL A 332 9.84 18.32 2.81
CA VAL A 332 9.52 17.33 3.86
C VAL A 332 10.36 16.05 3.77
N MET A 333 11.30 15.98 2.84
CA MET A 333 12.05 14.76 2.55
C MET A 333 13.02 14.41 3.67
N GLU A 334 12.66 13.39 4.46
CA GLU A 334 13.57 12.68 5.34
C GLU A 334 13.98 11.32 4.71
N PRO A 335 15.17 10.82 5.07
CA PRO A 335 15.60 9.44 4.81
C PRO A 335 14.52 8.38 5.00
N GLY A 336 14.22 7.65 3.93
CA GLY A 336 13.28 6.52 3.97
C GLY A 336 11.80 6.89 3.84
N GLY A 337 11.47 8.17 3.68
CA GLY A 337 10.12 8.60 3.35
C GLY A 337 9.68 8.25 1.93
N THR A 338 8.36 8.20 1.77
CA THR A 338 7.68 7.83 0.52
C THR A 338 6.65 8.91 0.18
N ILE A 339 6.55 9.25 -1.10
CA ILE A 339 5.47 10.11 -1.61
C ILE A 339 4.42 9.25 -2.28
N ARG A 340 3.17 9.39 -1.82
CA ARG A 340 1.99 8.79 -2.44
C ARG A 340 0.98 9.87 -2.76
N VAL A 341 0.01 9.55 -3.60
CA VAL A 341 -1.12 10.45 -3.89
C VAL A 341 -2.42 9.65 -3.87
N THR A 342 -3.49 10.27 -3.41
CA THR A 342 -4.83 9.68 -3.48
C THR A 342 -5.55 10.06 -4.79
N ASN A 343 -6.61 9.37 -5.14
CA ASN A 343 -7.50 9.74 -6.26
C ASN A 343 -8.23 11.09 -6.05
N TYR A 344 -8.25 11.60 -4.81
CA TYR A 344 -8.67 12.96 -4.48
C TYR A 344 -7.58 14.01 -4.73
N GLY A 345 -6.37 13.58 -5.11
CA GLY A 345 -5.23 14.45 -5.33
C GLY A 345 -4.50 14.86 -4.06
N ASP A 346 -4.81 14.27 -2.90
CA ASP A 346 -4.06 14.54 -1.69
C ASP A 346 -2.66 13.92 -1.83
N VAL A 347 -1.63 14.78 -1.85
CA VAL A 347 -0.22 14.37 -1.93
C VAL A 347 0.28 14.15 -0.53
N LEU A 348 0.71 12.92 -0.27
CA LEU A 348 1.04 12.41 1.04
C LEU A 348 2.53 12.11 1.13
N TYR A 349 3.12 12.49 2.25
CA TYR A 349 4.42 12.02 2.68
C TYR A 349 4.23 11.00 3.80
N ILE A 350 4.82 9.81 3.64
CA ILE A 350 4.70 8.68 4.56
C ILE A 350 6.11 8.26 4.97
N ASP A 351 6.39 8.32 6.27
CA ASP A 351 7.67 7.89 6.85
C ASP A 351 7.46 7.05 8.12
N ASP A 352 8.55 6.78 8.84
CA ASP A 352 8.52 5.98 10.08
C ASP A 352 7.76 6.69 11.23
N ARG A 353 7.49 8.00 11.12
CA ARG A 353 6.75 8.79 12.13
C ARG A 353 5.25 8.83 11.84
N GLY A 354 4.84 8.61 10.60
CA GLY A 354 3.44 8.58 10.22
C GLY A 354 3.18 9.11 8.82
N THR A 355 1.94 9.54 8.60
CA THR A 355 1.48 10.11 7.33
C THR A 355 1.14 11.59 7.50
N SER A 356 1.56 12.43 6.56
CA SER A 356 1.18 13.84 6.48
C SER A 356 0.76 14.25 5.06
N ARG A 357 -0.21 15.16 4.96
CA ARG A 357 -0.56 15.79 3.68
C ARG A 357 0.30 17.01 3.45
N ILE A 358 0.95 17.06 2.30
CA ILE A 358 1.91 18.10 1.98
C ILE A 358 1.42 19.03 0.86
N ALA A 359 0.52 18.54 0.01
CA ALA A 359 -0.12 19.34 -1.03
C ALA A 359 -1.46 18.72 -1.46
N VAL A 360 -2.23 19.45 -2.25
CA VAL A 360 -3.40 18.95 -2.98
C VAL A 360 -3.19 19.23 -4.45
N ALA A 361 -3.26 18.19 -5.26
CA ALA A 361 -3.11 18.24 -6.71
C ALA A 361 -4.46 18.05 -7.40
N THR A 362 -4.56 18.51 -8.64
CA THR A 362 -5.70 18.28 -9.53
C THR A 362 -5.22 17.48 -10.75
N PRO A 363 -6.11 16.87 -11.56
CA PRO A 363 -5.66 16.19 -12.77
C PRO A 363 -4.88 17.07 -13.76
N LYS A 364 -5.05 18.39 -13.72
CA LYS A 364 -4.33 19.34 -14.57
C LYS A 364 -2.94 19.69 -14.03
N THR A 365 -2.79 19.67 -12.71
CA THR A 365 -1.54 20.03 -12.01
C THR A 365 -0.75 18.80 -11.57
N TRP A 366 -1.18 17.61 -11.99
CA TRP A 366 -0.53 16.33 -11.70
C TRP A 366 -0.15 15.59 -12.98
N PHE A 367 0.61 14.51 -12.83
CA PHE A 367 0.98 13.61 -13.92
C PHE A 367 -0.27 13.19 -14.73
N PRO A 368 -0.27 13.39 -16.07
CA PRO A 368 -1.43 13.10 -16.90
C PRO A 368 -1.92 11.66 -16.76
N GLY A 369 -3.22 11.50 -16.49
CA GLY A 369 -3.87 10.18 -16.36
C GLY A 369 -3.60 9.43 -15.05
N HIS A 370 -2.93 10.04 -14.06
CA HIS A 370 -2.66 9.38 -12.78
C HIS A 370 -3.79 9.55 -11.75
N LEU A 371 -4.63 10.58 -11.88
CA LEU A 371 -5.75 10.91 -10.97
C LEU A 371 -7.14 10.65 -11.58
N GLY A 372 -7.22 9.90 -12.68
CA GLY A 372 -8.43 9.71 -13.49
C GLY A 372 -8.79 8.26 -13.74
#